data_AF-A0A7S4S2R9-F1
#
_entry.id   AF-A0A7S4S2R9-F1
#
_cell.length_a   1.000
_cell.length_b   1.000
_cell.length_c   1.000
_cell.angle_alpha   90.00
_cell.angle_beta   90.00
_cell.angle_gamma   90.00
#
_symmetry.space_group_name_H-M   'P 1'
#
loop_
_entity.id
_entity.type
_entity.pdbx_description
1 polymer ?
#
loop_
_entity_poly.entity_id
_entity_poly.type
_entity_poly.pdbx_seq_one_letter_code
_entity_poly.pdbx_strand_id
1 'polypeptide(L)'
;ADKIRQLPIRCQYAIKLLACVGSKCNESILKLFMREEEFVYDNRSGKKRKKSDDSNNQFLMLDFAVVEGLLQKEGRNYTFAHDQIQHAAYSLIPEDERGRLHKHIGKLILIYVSDDELDDVLFLAVDQLNRGAAFIEEEEEKMDLAMLNLRAGEKAMSLSTFLIAVSYLKAGIGMLPEGHWGKHYDLSLQLYSLYAEAEYCIGHFQEVGYATGVVIKEAKSFENKLRVYAILIKSLAAQKKAAGCNTHRL
;
A
#
# COMPACT_ATOMS: atom_id res chain seq x y z
N ALA A 1 19.47 -15.07 9.18
CA ALA A 1 20.11 -13.92 8.52
C ALA A 1 21.46 -14.29 7.92
N ASP A 2 22.30 -15.08 8.61
CA ASP A 2 23.68 -15.37 8.17
C ASP A 2 23.77 -16.09 6.83
N LYS A 3 22.91 -17.08 6.58
CA LYS A 3 22.82 -17.74 5.26
C LYS A 3 22.53 -16.75 4.12
N ILE A 4 21.66 -15.77 4.35
CA ILE A 4 21.34 -14.75 3.34
C ILE A 4 22.58 -13.90 3.06
N ARG A 5 23.35 -13.51 4.09
CA ARG A 5 24.57 -12.69 3.93
C ARG A 5 25.69 -13.39 3.16
N GLN A 6 25.65 -14.72 3.05
CA GLN A 6 26.62 -15.53 2.30
C GLN A 6 26.29 -15.65 0.81
N LEU A 7 25.08 -15.25 0.39
CA LEU A 7 24.65 -15.31 -1.01
C LEU A 7 25.30 -14.20 -1.85
N PRO A 8 25.34 -14.33 -3.19
CA PRO A 8 25.74 -13.23 -4.07
C PRO A 8 24.93 -11.96 -3.81
N ILE A 9 25.56 -10.78 -3.85
CA ILE A 9 24.95 -9.49 -3.49
C ILE A 9 23.63 -9.24 -4.22
N ARG A 10 23.54 -9.58 -5.51
CA ARG A 10 22.30 -9.48 -6.29
C ARG A 10 21.19 -10.41 -5.80
N CYS A 11 21.55 -11.61 -5.35
CA CYS A 11 20.59 -12.54 -4.74
C CYS A 11 20.10 -11.97 -3.40
N GLN A 12 21.00 -11.44 -2.56
CA GLN A 12 20.62 -10.77 -1.31
C GLN A 12 19.63 -9.64 -1.55
N TYR A 13 19.91 -8.77 -2.54
CA TYR A 13 19.05 -7.67 -2.89
C TYR A 13 17.67 -8.15 -3.40
N ALA A 14 17.63 -9.13 -4.30
CA ALA A 14 16.38 -9.71 -4.77
C ALA A 14 15.55 -10.34 -3.64
N ILE A 15 16.17 -11.01 -2.66
CA ILE A 15 15.47 -11.56 -1.50
C ILE A 15 14.93 -10.44 -0.60
N LYS A 16 15.67 -9.33 -0.42
CA LYS A 16 15.19 -8.16 0.33
C LYS A 16 13.97 -7.52 -0.34
N LEU A 17 14.00 -7.35 -1.66
CA LEU A 17 12.88 -6.87 -2.46
C LEU A 17 11.66 -7.79 -2.32
N LEU A 18 11.86 -9.12 -2.42
CA LEU A 18 10.82 -10.11 -2.20
C LEU A 18 10.22 -9.94 -0.80
N ALA A 19 11.06 -9.77 0.23
CA ALA A 19 10.61 -9.57 1.60
C ALA A 19 9.77 -8.29 1.79
N CYS A 20 10.06 -7.22 1.06
CA CYS A 20 9.23 -6.02 1.02
C CYS A 20 7.85 -6.30 0.40
N VAL A 21 7.81 -7.06 -0.69
CA VAL A 21 6.59 -7.40 -1.43
C VAL A 21 5.68 -8.32 -0.63
N GLY A 22 6.22 -9.37 -0.02
CA GLY A 22 5.44 -10.32 0.79
C GLY A 22 6.11 -11.69 0.91
N SER A 23 5.32 -12.70 1.29
CA SER A 23 5.79 -14.08 1.43
C SER A 23 5.96 -14.79 0.09
N LYS A 24 5.30 -14.31 -0.96
CA LYS A 24 5.32 -14.85 -2.33
C LYS A 24 5.38 -13.73 -3.36
N CYS A 25 6.15 -13.92 -4.42
CA CYS A 25 6.24 -12.96 -5.53
C CYS A 25 6.49 -13.67 -6.87
N ASN A 26 5.92 -13.10 -7.94
CA ASN A 26 6.18 -13.56 -9.30
C ASN A 26 7.53 -13.05 -9.81
N GLU A 27 8.24 -13.88 -10.57
CA GLU A 27 9.54 -13.59 -11.16
C GLU A 27 9.50 -12.32 -12.02
N SER A 28 8.44 -12.09 -12.79
CA SER A 28 8.30 -10.90 -13.63
C SER A 28 8.29 -9.60 -12.81
N ILE A 29 7.64 -9.61 -11.65
CA ILE A 29 7.59 -8.48 -10.73
C ILE A 29 8.98 -8.24 -10.12
N LEU A 30 9.69 -9.28 -9.71
CA LEU A 30 11.06 -9.13 -9.20
C LEU A 30 12.02 -8.64 -10.29
N LYS A 31 11.91 -9.13 -11.54
CA LYS A 31 12.69 -8.61 -12.68
C LYS A 31 12.49 -7.12 -12.86
N LEU A 32 11.28 -6.63 -12.66
CA LEU A 32 10.96 -5.22 -12.76
C LEU A 32 11.79 -4.38 -11.80
N PHE A 33 11.83 -4.77 -10.52
CA PHE A 33 12.58 -4.07 -9.49
C PHE A 33 14.09 -4.14 -9.67
N MET A 34 14.58 -5.24 -10.26
CA MET A 34 16.00 -5.44 -10.52
C MET A 34 16.50 -4.68 -11.76
N ARG A 35 15.61 -4.18 -12.64
CA ARG A 35 16.01 -3.48 -13.88
C ARG A 35 16.57 -2.08 -13.64
N GLU A 36 16.12 -1.37 -12.61
CA GLU A 36 16.60 0.01 -12.36
C GLU A 36 17.98 0.08 -11.67
N GLU A 37 18.53 -1.02 -11.16
CA GLU A 37 19.91 -1.07 -10.62
C GLU A 37 21.01 -0.95 -11.70
N GLU A 38 20.68 -0.62 -12.96
CA GLU A 38 21.68 -0.31 -13.99
C GLU A 38 22.45 1.01 -13.76
N PHE A 39 22.08 1.82 -12.75
CA PHE A 39 22.78 3.05 -12.40
C PHE A 39 23.46 2.98 -11.03
N VAL A 40 24.80 2.93 -11.04
CA VAL A 40 25.61 3.12 -9.84
C VAL A 40 25.94 4.60 -9.68
N TYR A 41 25.69 5.15 -8.48
CA TYR A 41 26.23 6.45 -8.09
C TYR A 41 27.74 6.29 -7.85
N ASP A 42 28.56 6.78 -8.78
CA ASP A 42 30.00 6.83 -8.61
C ASP A 42 30.38 8.04 -7.74
N ASN A 43 30.62 7.79 -6.45
CA ASN A 43 31.01 8.81 -5.48
C ASN A 43 32.34 9.52 -5.82
N ARG A 44 33.12 9.03 -6.81
CA ARG A 44 34.36 9.69 -7.26
C ARG A 44 34.15 10.66 -8.42
N SER A 45 33.09 10.50 -9.22
CA SER A 45 32.88 11.30 -10.44
C SER A 45 31.61 12.12 -10.45
N GLY A 46 30.72 11.94 -9.47
CA GLY A 46 29.48 12.74 -9.32
C GLY A 46 28.50 12.58 -10.49
N LYS A 47 28.65 11.54 -11.32
CA LYS A 47 27.81 11.27 -12.49
C LYS A 47 27.15 9.91 -12.40
N LYS A 48 25.86 9.84 -12.76
CA LYS A 48 25.16 8.58 -13.03
C LYS A 48 25.79 7.93 -14.27
N ARG A 49 26.43 6.76 -14.13
CA ARG A 49 26.89 5.96 -15.28
C ARG A 49 25.98 4.75 -15.45
N LYS A 50 25.52 4.54 -16.68
CA LYS A 50 24.84 3.31 -17.11
C LYS A 50 25.87 2.18 -17.08
N LYS A 51 25.59 1.09 -16.35
CA LYS A 51 26.44 -0.10 -16.37
C LYS A 51 26.37 -0.72 -17.78
N SER A 52 27.52 -1.12 -18.30
CA SER A 52 27.68 -1.64 -19.66
C SER A 52 26.66 -2.72 -20.01
N ASP A 53 26.19 -2.63 -21.26
CA ASP A 53 25.26 -3.53 -21.95
C ASP A 53 25.80 -4.97 -21.94
N ASP A 54 25.51 -5.72 -20.88
CA ASP A 54 25.70 -7.16 -20.84
C ASP A 54 24.32 -7.79 -20.86
N SER A 55 23.84 -8.02 -22.09
CA SER A 55 22.55 -8.61 -22.44
C SER A 55 22.29 -9.99 -21.80
N ASN A 56 23.25 -10.54 -21.06
CA ASN A 56 23.16 -11.82 -20.34
C ASN A 56 22.82 -11.70 -18.84
N ASN A 57 22.66 -10.50 -18.27
CA ASN A 57 22.45 -10.33 -16.82
C ASN A 57 20.99 -10.45 -16.33
N GLN A 58 20.08 -10.98 -17.16
CA GLN A 58 18.65 -11.09 -16.86
C GLN A 58 18.27 -12.24 -15.90
N PHE A 59 19.23 -13.04 -15.44
CA PHE A 59 18.95 -14.13 -14.51
C PHE A 59 18.79 -13.59 -13.09
N LEU A 60 17.59 -13.74 -12.51
CA LEU A 60 17.45 -13.63 -11.06
C LEU A 60 18.30 -14.74 -10.45
N MET A 61 19.36 -14.36 -9.73
CA MET A 61 20.20 -15.27 -8.95
C MET A 61 19.45 -15.86 -7.74
N LEU A 62 18.12 -15.94 -7.77
CA LEU A 62 17.31 -16.53 -6.70
C LEU A 62 17.41 -18.04 -6.67
N ASP A 63 17.89 -18.70 -7.73
CA ASP A 63 18.13 -20.14 -7.69
C ASP A 63 19.17 -20.52 -6.62
N PHE A 64 20.14 -19.63 -6.29
CA PHE A 64 21.03 -19.84 -5.14
C PHE A 64 20.24 -19.89 -3.82
N ALA A 65 19.24 -19.02 -3.66
CA ALA A 65 18.37 -19.02 -2.48
C ALA A 65 17.46 -20.26 -2.42
N VAL A 66 17.09 -20.80 -3.58
CA VAL A 66 16.33 -22.06 -3.68
C VAL A 66 17.20 -23.25 -3.27
N VAL A 67 18.44 -23.33 -3.76
CA VAL A 67 19.41 -24.37 -3.39
C VAL A 67 19.73 -24.33 -1.89
N GLU A 68 19.86 -23.15 -1.31
CA GLU A 68 20.08 -22.97 0.14
C GLU A 68 18.82 -23.23 1.00
N GLY A 69 17.69 -23.58 0.38
CA GLY A 69 16.42 -23.87 1.06
C GLY A 69 15.75 -22.64 1.68
N LEU A 70 16.11 -21.44 1.23
CA LEU A 70 15.55 -20.17 1.71
C LEU A 70 14.26 -19.82 0.99
N LEU A 71 14.19 -20.16 -0.30
CA LEU A 71 13.03 -19.97 -1.16
C LEU A 71 12.58 -21.30 -1.76
N GLN A 72 11.30 -21.38 -2.09
CA GLN A 72 10.72 -22.41 -2.94
C GLN A 72 10.31 -21.78 -4.26
N LYS A 73 10.49 -22.51 -5.36
CA LYS A 73 10.14 -22.05 -6.72
C LYS A 73 9.09 -22.97 -7.33
N GLU A 74 7.94 -22.40 -7.65
CA GLU A 74 6.84 -23.08 -8.34
C GLU A 74 6.54 -22.34 -9.65
N GLY A 75 7.00 -22.91 -10.77
CA GLY A 75 6.94 -22.24 -12.07
C GLY A 75 7.72 -20.91 -12.04
N ARG A 76 7.01 -19.80 -12.15
CA ARG A 76 7.56 -18.43 -12.09
C ARG A 76 7.34 -17.74 -10.73
N ASN A 77 6.86 -18.46 -9.71
CA ASN A 77 6.63 -17.86 -8.40
C ASN A 77 7.71 -18.31 -7.42
N TYR A 78 8.23 -17.35 -6.65
CA TYR A 78 9.12 -17.58 -5.52
C TYR A 78 8.34 -17.35 -4.23
N THR A 79 8.48 -18.27 -3.28
CA THR A 79 7.86 -18.19 -1.96
C THR A 79 8.94 -18.38 -0.90
N PHE A 80 8.92 -17.62 0.19
CA PHE A 80 9.77 -17.92 1.34
C PHE A 80 9.41 -19.29 1.91
N ALA A 81 10.42 -20.12 2.19
CA ALA A 81 10.15 -21.42 2.80
C ALA A 81 9.47 -21.28 4.17
N HIS A 82 9.78 -20.21 4.91
CA HIS A 82 9.17 -19.86 6.19
C HIS A 82 9.11 -18.34 6.42
N ASP A 83 8.13 -17.87 7.19
CA ASP A 83 7.97 -16.47 7.59
C ASP A 83 9.21 -15.91 8.32
N GLN A 84 9.92 -16.74 9.09
CA GLN A 84 11.15 -16.34 9.77
C GLN A 84 12.26 -15.94 8.78
N ILE A 85 12.28 -16.55 7.60
CA ILE A 85 13.26 -16.23 6.55
C ILE A 85 12.88 -14.89 5.91
N GLN A 86 11.59 -14.65 5.66
CA GLN A 86 11.10 -13.35 5.21
C GLN A 86 11.46 -12.24 6.21
N HIS A 87 11.17 -12.45 7.49
CA HIS A 87 11.53 -11.48 8.54
C HIS A 87 13.03 -11.24 8.63
N ALA A 88 13.85 -12.30 8.53
CA ALA A 88 15.29 -12.18 8.53
C ALA A 88 15.79 -11.40 7.29
N ALA A 89 15.23 -11.65 6.11
CA ALA A 89 15.54 -10.93 4.89
C ALA A 89 15.18 -9.45 4.99
N TYR A 90 13.95 -9.15 5.44
CA TYR A 90 13.48 -7.78 5.63
C TYR A 90 14.33 -7.03 6.67
N SER A 91 14.75 -7.72 7.74
CA SER A 91 15.60 -7.16 8.78
C SER A 91 17.01 -6.79 8.31
N LEU A 92 17.47 -7.32 7.17
CA LEU A 92 18.74 -6.94 6.55
C LEU A 92 18.66 -5.62 5.76
N ILE A 93 17.49 -5.01 5.66
CA ILE A 93 17.32 -3.65 5.13
C ILE A 93 17.47 -2.69 6.33
N PRO A 94 18.43 -1.74 6.27
CA PRO A 94 18.55 -0.69 7.28
C PRO A 94 17.21 0.01 7.52
N GLU A 95 16.87 0.25 8.78
CA GLU A 95 15.54 0.74 9.16
C GLU A 95 15.20 2.09 8.50
N ASP A 96 16.20 2.96 8.37
CA ASP A 96 16.13 4.26 7.70
C ASP A 96 16.00 4.19 6.18
N GLU A 97 16.34 3.05 5.56
CA GLU A 97 16.22 2.83 4.12
C GLU A 97 14.90 2.13 3.72
N ARG A 98 14.24 1.43 4.67
CA ARG A 98 13.03 0.63 4.38
C ARG A 98 11.93 1.43 3.71
N GLY A 99 11.60 2.61 4.24
CA GLY A 99 10.52 3.42 3.67
C GLY A 99 10.85 3.94 2.26
N ARG A 100 12.11 4.29 2.00
CA ARG A 100 12.57 4.66 0.64
C ARG A 100 12.43 3.50 -0.33
N LEU A 101 12.81 2.30 0.10
CA LEU A 101 12.69 1.10 -0.72
C LEU A 101 11.22 0.77 -1.01
N HIS A 102 10.35 0.87 -0.01
CA HIS A 102 8.91 0.69 -0.18
C HIS A 102 8.28 1.70 -1.15
N LYS A 103 8.61 3.00 -1.00
CA LYS A 103 8.21 4.05 -1.95
C LYS A 103 8.67 3.70 -3.37
N HIS A 104 9.92 3.28 -3.52
CA HIS A 104 10.51 2.93 -4.80
C HIS A 104 9.79 1.74 -5.47
N ILE A 105 9.59 0.65 -4.74
CA ILE A 105 8.86 -0.54 -5.23
C ILE A 105 7.46 -0.15 -5.69
N GLY A 106 6.72 0.61 -4.87
CA GLY A 106 5.37 1.07 -5.19
C GLY A 106 5.32 1.89 -6.48
N LYS A 107 6.24 2.84 -6.66
CA LYS A 107 6.34 3.64 -7.89
C LYS A 107 6.67 2.78 -9.12
N LEU A 108 7.58 1.82 -8.98
CA LEU A 108 7.92 0.93 -10.10
C LEU A 108 6.71 0.11 -10.55
N ILE A 109 5.90 -0.39 -9.62
CA ILE A 109 4.67 -1.11 -9.99
C ILE A 109 3.76 -0.19 -10.85
N LEU A 110 3.56 1.06 -10.44
CA LEU A 110 2.71 2.01 -11.17
C LEU A 110 3.26 2.40 -12.55
N ILE A 111 4.58 2.45 -12.73
CA ILE A 111 5.21 2.86 -13.99
C ILE A 111 5.07 1.78 -15.07
N TYR A 112 5.17 0.51 -14.67
CA TYR A 112 5.35 -0.59 -15.61
C TYR A 112 4.13 -1.49 -15.78
N VAL A 113 3.11 -1.32 -14.94
CA VAL A 113 1.84 -2.01 -15.09
C VAL A 113 0.90 -1.12 -15.88
N SER A 114 0.20 -1.68 -16.87
CA SER A 114 -0.76 -0.92 -17.66
C SER A 114 -1.99 -0.54 -16.82
N ASP A 115 -2.75 0.46 -17.26
CA ASP A 115 -3.99 0.85 -16.58
C ASP A 115 -5.00 -0.32 -16.45
N ASP A 116 -5.02 -1.21 -17.45
CA ASP A 116 -5.88 -2.40 -17.47
C ASP A 116 -5.46 -3.46 -16.43
N GLU A 117 -4.16 -3.56 -16.15
CA GLU A 117 -3.60 -4.51 -15.18
C GLU A 117 -3.49 -3.90 -13.77
N LEU A 118 -3.60 -2.57 -13.65
CA LEU A 118 -3.40 -1.85 -12.39
C LEU A 118 -4.38 -2.33 -11.31
N ASP A 119 -5.62 -2.65 -11.66
CA ASP A 119 -6.57 -3.16 -10.67
C ASP A 119 -6.06 -4.44 -10.00
N ASP A 120 -5.45 -5.37 -10.75
CA ASP A 120 -4.97 -6.65 -10.20
C ASP A 120 -3.82 -6.49 -9.21
N VAL A 121 -3.00 -5.46 -9.38
CA VAL A 121 -1.85 -5.16 -8.52
C VAL A 121 -2.07 -3.96 -7.59
N LEU A 122 -3.26 -3.34 -7.61
CA LEU A 122 -3.53 -2.07 -6.92
C LEU A 122 -3.19 -2.15 -5.44
N PHE A 123 -3.66 -3.20 -4.75
CA PHE A 123 -3.36 -3.40 -3.34
C PHE A 123 -1.86 -3.52 -3.09
N LEU A 124 -1.15 -4.26 -3.94
CA LEU A 124 0.30 -4.39 -3.81
C LEU A 124 0.99 -3.03 -3.98
N ALA A 125 0.65 -2.25 -5.01
CA ALA A 125 1.23 -0.93 -5.24
C ALA A 125 0.97 0.01 -4.04
N VAL A 126 -0.29 0.09 -3.60
CA VAL A 126 -0.73 0.99 -2.53
C VAL A 126 -0.14 0.58 -1.18
N ASP A 127 -0.04 -0.71 -0.87
CA ASP A 127 0.61 -1.19 0.35
C ASP A 127 2.09 -0.80 0.41
N GLN A 128 2.79 -0.91 -0.73
CA GLN A 128 4.20 -0.48 -0.81
C GLN A 128 4.31 1.03 -0.61
N LEU A 129 3.48 1.83 -1.29
CA LEU A 129 3.52 3.29 -1.15
C LEU A 129 3.14 3.76 0.27
N ASN A 130 2.14 3.13 0.89
CA ASN A 130 1.72 3.45 2.26
C ASN A 130 2.84 3.15 3.28
N ARG A 131 3.58 2.05 3.11
CA ARG A 131 4.78 1.76 3.94
C ARG A 131 5.92 2.74 3.69
N GLY A 132 5.98 3.34 2.51
CA GLY A 132 6.94 4.38 2.14
C GLY A 132 6.45 5.81 2.35
N ALA A 133 5.26 6.03 2.90
CA ALA A 133 4.57 7.32 2.89
C ALA A 133 5.36 8.44 3.59
N ALA A 134 6.13 8.10 4.63
CA ALA A 134 7.00 9.05 5.33
C ALA A 134 8.09 9.69 4.44
N PHE A 135 8.39 9.09 3.28
CA PHE A 135 9.35 9.60 2.30
C PHE A 135 8.66 10.23 1.07
N ILE A 136 7.35 10.46 1.12
CA ILE A 136 6.57 11.17 0.11
C ILE A 136 6.35 12.59 0.63
N GLU A 137 7.13 13.54 0.10
CA GLU A 137 7.16 14.91 0.61
C GLU A 137 6.34 15.87 -0.26
N GLU A 138 6.49 15.73 -1.58
CA GLU A 138 5.82 16.57 -2.60
C GLU A 138 4.29 16.45 -2.51
N GLU A 139 3.60 17.59 -2.60
CA GLU A 139 2.13 17.66 -2.50
C GLU A 139 1.48 16.82 -3.60
N GLU A 140 1.96 16.91 -4.85
CA GLU A 140 1.45 16.11 -5.96
C GLU A 140 1.56 14.61 -5.69
N GLU A 141 2.71 14.12 -5.20
CA GLU A 141 2.88 12.69 -4.91
C GLU A 141 1.99 12.22 -3.76
N LYS A 142 1.73 13.08 -2.76
CA LYS A 142 0.78 12.78 -1.69
C LYS A 142 -0.65 12.69 -2.22
N MET A 143 -1.02 13.59 -3.13
CA MET A 143 -2.35 13.57 -3.76
C MET A 143 -2.55 12.33 -4.63
N ASP A 144 -1.53 11.92 -5.37
CA ASP A 144 -1.55 10.66 -6.14
C ASP A 144 -1.76 9.46 -5.21
N LEU A 145 -1.03 9.40 -4.09
CA LEU A 145 -1.21 8.33 -3.11
C LEU A 145 -2.60 8.40 -2.42
N ALA A 146 -3.13 9.58 -2.16
CA ALA A 146 -4.49 9.75 -1.62
C ALA A 146 -5.55 9.19 -2.59
N MET A 147 -5.40 9.45 -3.88
CA MET A 147 -6.30 8.97 -4.93
C MET A 147 -6.18 7.45 -5.12
N LEU A 148 -4.97 6.91 -5.08
CA LEU A 148 -4.75 5.46 -5.12
C LEU A 148 -5.35 4.75 -3.89
N ASN A 149 -5.23 5.34 -2.71
CA ASN A 149 -5.87 4.84 -1.49
C ASN A 149 -7.40 4.90 -1.57
N LEU A 150 -7.97 5.94 -2.19
CA LEU A 150 -9.42 5.98 -2.46
C LEU A 150 -9.83 4.79 -3.34
N ARG A 151 -9.16 4.58 -4.47
CA ARG A 151 -9.44 3.47 -5.39
C ARG A 151 -9.28 2.11 -4.71
N ALA A 152 -8.24 1.93 -3.89
CA ALA A 152 -8.03 0.71 -3.11
C ALA A 152 -9.14 0.53 -2.06
N GLY A 153 -9.57 1.61 -1.40
CA GLY A 153 -10.71 1.60 -0.49
C GLY A 153 -12.01 1.19 -1.18
N GLU A 154 -12.30 1.74 -2.36
CA GLU A 154 -13.47 1.38 -3.18
C GLU A 154 -13.46 -0.09 -3.58
N LYS A 155 -12.31 -0.59 -4.05
CA LYS A 155 -12.12 -2.01 -4.37
C LYS A 155 -12.30 -2.90 -3.13
N ALA A 156 -11.75 -2.50 -1.99
CA ALA A 156 -11.92 -3.25 -0.75
C ALA A 156 -13.38 -3.28 -0.28
N MET A 157 -14.13 -2.19 -0.48
CA MET A 157 -15.57 -2.11 -0.22
C MET A 157 -16.37 -3.04 -1.12
N SER A 158 -16.08 -3.09 -2.42
CA SER A 158 -16.78 -3.99 -3.36
C SER A 158 -16.54 -5.48 -3.05
N LEU A 159 -15.37 -5.80 -2.48
CA LEU A 159 -15.03 -7.14 -1.99
C LEU A 159 -15.54 -7.42 -0.57
N SER A 160 -16.29 -6.50 0.06
CA SER A 160 -16.76 -6.59 1.45
C SER A 160 -15.65 -6.76 2.50
N THR A 161 -14.44 -6.31 2.18
CA THR A 161 -13.27 -6.33 3.08
C THR A 161 -13.16 -5.01 3.85
N PHE A 162 -14.19 -4.71 4.65
CA PHE A 162 -14.40 -3.38 5.22
C PHE A 162 -13.26 -2.88 6.12
N LEU A 163 -12.62 -3.77 6.90
CA LEU A 163 -11.46 -3.40 7.72
C LEU A 163 -10.26 -2.95 6.88
N ILE A 164 -10.06 -3.59 5.72
CA ILE A 164 -9.00 -3.22 4.76
C ILE A 164 -9.36 -1.89 4.11
N ALA A 165 -10.63 -1.69 3.73
CA ALA A 165 -11.11 -0.42 3.19
C ALA A 165 -10.84 0.74 4.16
N VAL A 166 -11.19 0.58 5.45
CA VAL A 166 -10.90 1.54 6.52
C VAL A 166 -9.42 1.93 6.55
N SER A 167 -8.52 0.94 6.47
CA SER A 167 -7.07 1.19 6.48
C SER A 167 -6.63 2.06 5.32
N TYR A 168 -7.05 1.74 4.09
CA TYR A 168 -6.69 2.53 2.91
C TYR A 168 -7.29 3.94 2.95
N LEU A 169 -8.57 4.07 3.32
CA LEU A 169 -9.24 5.37 3.36
C LEU A 169 -8.62 6.28 4.41
N LYS A 170 -8.25 5.73 5.57
CA LYS A 170 -7.52 6.47 6.61
C LYS A 170 -6.12 6.89 6.14
N ALA A 171 -5.39 6.02 5.44
CA ALA A 171 -4.11 6.36 4.85
C ALA A 171 -4.25 7.48 3.80
N GLY A 172 -5.27 7.39 2.94
CA GLY A 172 -5.57 8.41 1.94
C GLY A 172 -5.93 9.77 2.55
N ILE A 173 -6.77 9.79 3.59
CA ILE A 173 -7.08 11.01 4.36
C ILE A 173 -5.80 11.62 4.97
N GLY A 174 -4.91 10.77 5.50
CA GLY A 174 -3.64 11.21 6.09
C GLY A 174 -2.66 11.85 5.09
N MET A 175 -2.85 11.64 3.78
CA MET A 175 -2.04 12.27 2.73
C MET A 175 -2.59 13.63 2.28
N LEU A 176 -3.82 14.00 2.65
CA LEU A 176 -4.41 15.27 2.24
C LEU A 176 -3.70 16.46 2.91
N PRO A 177 -3.33 17.51 2.15
CA PRO A 177 -2.68 18.69 2.70
C PRO A 177 -3.64 19.57 3.50
N GLU A 178 -3.12 20.52 4.27
CA GLU A 178 -3.97 21.52 4.91
C GLU A 178 -4.80 22.31 3.88
N GLY A 179 -6.06 22.58 4.21
CA GLY A 179 -6.98 23.26 3.29
C GLY A 179 -7.45 22.41 2.10
N HIS A 180 -7.27 21.08 2.15
CA HIS A 180 -7.68 20.16 1.08
C HIS A 180 -9.16 20.28 0.66
N TRP A 181 -10.07 20.68 1.54
CA TRP A 181 -11.48 20.94 1.17
C TRP A 181 -11.65 22.11 0.18
N GLY A 182 -10.70 23.05 0.14
CA GLY A 182 -10.67 24.13 -0.84
C GLY A 182 -10.12 23.69 -2.19
N LYS A 183 -8.92 23.07 -2.19
CA LYS A 183 -8.16 22.72 -3.40
C LYS A 183 -8.52 21.36 -4.01
N HIS A 184 -8.80 20.37 -3.16
CA HIS A 184 -9.02 18.96 -3.52
C HIS A 184 -10.38 18.48 -3.00
N TYR A 185 -11.41 19.29 -3.23
CA TYR A 185 -12.74 19.11 -2.68
C TYR A 185 -13.33 17.72 -2.97
N ASP A 186 -13.32 17.29 -4.23
CA ASP A 186 -13.97 16.04 -4.65
C ASP A 186 -13.30 14.81 -4.04
N LEU A 187 -11.97 14.79 -3.99
CA LEU A 187 -11.21 13.70 -3.37
C LEU A 187 -11.43 13.66 -1.86
N SER A 188 -11.45 14.83 -1.21
CA SER A 188 -11.75 14.95 0.23
C SER A 188 -13.15 14.42 0.54
N LEU A 189 -14.14 14.85 -0.24
CA LEU A 189 -15.52 14.43 -0.09
C LEU A 189 -15.67 12.92 -0.23
N GLN A 190 -15.06 12.34 -1.26
CA GLN A 190 -15.11 10.89 -1.53
C GLN A 190 -14.43 10.08 -0.43
N LEU A 191 -13.20 10.45 -0.04
CA LEU A 191 -12.46 9.77 1.02
C LEU A 191 -13.21 9.75 2.35
N TYR A 192 -13.67 10.91 2.84
CA TYR A 192 -14.38 10.97 4.11
C TYR A 192 -15.76 10.30 4.06
N SER A 193 -16.47 10.40 2.94
CA SER A 193 -17.79 9.75 2.79
C SER A 193 -17.67 8.23 2.75
N LEU A 194 -16.70 7.70 2.00
CA LEU A 194 -16.45 6.27 1.93
C LEU A 194 -15.87 5.73 3.24
N TYR A 195 -15.03 6.51 3.92
CA TYR A 195 -14.51 6.17 5.24
C TYR A 195 -15.64 6.01 6.27
N ALA A 196 -16.59 6.95 6.30
CA ALA A 196 -17.78 6.85 7.14
C ALA A 196 -18.59 5.58 6.85
N GLU A 197 -18.72 5.20 5.58
CA GLU A 197 -19.45 4.00 5.18
C GLU A 197 -18.74 2.71 5.62
N ALA A 198 -17.42 2.66 5.43
CA ALA A 198 -16.60 1.52 5.82
C ALA A 198 -16.59 1.31 7.35
N GLU A 199 -16.46 2.39 8.13
CA GLU A 199 -16.52 2.35 9.60
C GLU A 199 -17.91 1.91 10.10
N TYR A 200 -18.98 2.32 9.42
CA TYR A 200 -20.33 1.83 9.71
C TYR A 200 -20.45 0.32 9.50
N CYS A 201 -19.88 -0.21 8.41
CA CYS A 201 -19.92 -1.65 8.11
C CYS A 201 -19.22 -2.52 9.16
N ILE A 202 -18.26 -1.97 9.91
CA ILE A 202 -17.57 -2.67 11.00
C ILE A 202 -18.05 -2.25 12.40
N GLY A 203 -19.09 -1.40 12.50
CA GLY A 203 -19.72 -1.02 13.76
C GLY A 203 -18.99 0.04 14.57
N HIS A 204 -18.01 0.74 13.98
CA HIS A 204 -17.24 1.81 14.62
C HIS A 204 -17.98 3.14 14.58
N PHE A 205 -19.03 3.25 15.40
CA PHE A 205 -19.98 4.35 15.30
C PHE A 205 -19.42 5.72 15.71
N GLN A 206 -18.37 5.77 16.53
CA GLN A 206 -17.73 7.04 16.91
C GLN A 206 -17.02 7.65 15.69
N GLU A 207 -16.33 6.82 14.93
CA GLU A 207 -15.60 7.15 13.70
C GLU A 207 -16.58 7.55 12.60
N VAL A 208 -17.74 6.88 12.49
CA VAL A 208 -18.85 7.33 11.63
C VAL A 208 -19.27 8.75 11.99
N GLY A 209 -19.48 9.04 13.28
CA GLY A 209 -19.87 10.37 13.75
C GLY A 209 -18.82 11.44 13.40
N TYR A 210 -17.55 11.13 13.61
CA TYR A 210 -16.44 11.99 13.22
C TYR A 210 -16.43 12.29 11.71
N ALA A 211 -16.38 11.24 10.89
CA ALA A 211 -16.23 11.38 9.43
C ALA A 211 -17.43 12.09 8.80
N THR A 212 -18.65 11.71 9.19
CA THR A 212 -19.88 12.37 8.72
C THR A 212 -19.95 13.82 9.19
N GLY A 213 -19.53 14.13 10.42
CA GLY A 213 -19.45 15.49 10.94
C GLY A 213 -18.52 16.39 10.13
N VAL A 214 -17.35 15.89 9.74
CA VAL A 214 -16.42 16.61 8.85
C VAL A 214 -17.09 16.92 7.51
N VAL A 215 -17.71 15.92 6.86
CA VAL A 215 -18.39 16.12 5.56
C VAL A 215 -19.54 17.10 5.68
N ILE A 216 -20.38 17.01 6.73
CA ILE A 216 -21.53 17.91 6.92
C ILE A 216 -21.07 19.36 7.11
N LYS A 217 -19.92 19.57 7.76
CA LYS A 217 -19.34 20.90 7.97
C LYS A 217 -18.76 21.49 6.68
N GLU A 218 -18.01 20.70 5.91
CA GLU A 218 -17.18 21.20 4.82
C GLU A 218 -17.85 21.08 3.43
N ALA A 219 -18.83 20.20 3.26
CA ALA A 219 -19.49 20.00 1.97
C ALA A 219 -20.29 21.24 1.53
N LYS A 220 -20.10 21.62 0.26
CA LYS A 220 -20.60 22.86 -0.36
C LYS A 220 -22.10 22.83 -0.69
N SER A 221 -22.73 21.65 -0.71
CA SER A 221 -24.14 21.50 -1.08
C SER A 221 -24.83 20.39 -0.29
N PHE A 222 -26.16 20.36 -0.33
CA PHE A 222 -26.95 19.32 0.34
C PHE A 222 -26.77 17.95 -0.32
N GLU A 223 -26.67 17.91 -1.64
CA GLU A 223 -26.46 16.70 -2.45
C GLU A 223 -25.19 15.98 -2.00
N ASN A 224 -24.12 16.75 -1.78
CA ASN A 224 -22.84 16.23 -1.30
C ASN A 224 -22.93 15.67 0.14
N LYS A 225 -23.93 16.07 0.93
CA LYS A 225 -24.16 15.57 2.29
C LYS A 225 -25.10 14.36 2.32
N LEU A 226 -25.83 14.08 1.24
CA LEU A 226 -26.91 13.09 1.23
C LEU A 226 -26.39 11.69 1.60
N ARG A 227 -25.23 11.30 1.06
CA ARG A 227 -24.59 10.01 1.37
C ARG A 227 -24.27 9.87 2.86
N VAL A 228 -23.65 10.88 3.46
CA VAL A 228 -23.27 10.84 4.89
C VAL A 228 -24.46 10.93 5.83
N TYR A 229 -25.52 11.68 5.46
CA TYR A 229 -26.77 11.66 6.24
C TYR A 229 -27.41 10.28 6.25
N ALA A 230 -27.45 9.58 5.13
CA ALA A 230 -27.99 8.23 5.07
C ALA A 230 -27.21 7.25 5.97
N ILE A 231 -25.88 7.35 6.00
CA ILE A 231 -25.01 6.55 6.88
C ILE A 231 -25.27 6.88 8.35
N LEU A 232 -25.37 8.17 8.69
CA LEU A 232 -25.62 8.63 10.06
C LEU A 232 -26.97 8.11 10.60
N ILE A 233 -28.03 8.21 9.80
CA ILE A 233 -29.36 7.69 10.15
C ILE A 233 -29.31 6.18 10.41
N LYS A 234 -28.65 5.41 9.53
CA LYS A 234 -28.45 3.95 9.71
C LYS A 234 -27.67 3.64 10.99
N SER A 235 -26.60 4.36 11.25
CA SER A 235 -25.77 4.22 12.45
C SER A 235 -26.56 4.46 13.74
N LEU A 236 -27.34 5.53 13.81
CA LEU A 236 -28.19 5.84 14.98
C LEU A 236 -29.27 4.78 15.21
N ALA A 237 -29.90 4.29 14.12
CA ALA A 237 -30.89 3.23 14.22
C ALA A 237 -30.28 1.91 14.73
N ALA A 238 -29.07 1.55 14.29
CA ALA A 238 -28.35 0.37 14.75
C ALA A 238 -27.98 0.47 16.25
N GLN A 239 -27.46 1.62 16.68
CA GLN A 239 -27.12 1.86 18.08
C GLN A 239 -28.32 1.80 19.02
N LYS A 240 -29.46 2.38 18.61
CA LYS A 240 -30.69 2.34 19.41
C LYS A 240 -31.21 0.90 19.60
N LYS A 241 -31.13 0.06 18.56
CA LYS A 241 -31.49 -1.36 18.65
C LYS A 241 -30.57 -2.13 19.62
N ALA A 242 -29.25 -1.89 19.56
CA ALA A 242 -28.30 -2.53 20.46
C ALA A 242 -28.56 -2.16 21.93
N ALA A 243 -28.86 -0.89 22.21
CA ALA A 243 -29.18 -0.42 23.55
C ALA A 243 -30.47 -1.07 24.11
N GLY A 244 -31.51 -1.23 23.28
CA GLY A 244 -32.77 -1.86 23.68
C GLY A 244 -32.69 -3.38 23.91
N CYS A 245 -31.74 -4.08 23.28
CA CYS A 245 -31.51 -5.51 23.55
C CYS A 245 -30.80 -5.76 24.90
N ASN A 246 -29.99 -4.82 25.39
CA ASN A 246 -29.29 -4.96 26.67
C ASN A 246 -30.20 -4.68 27.88
N THR A 247 -31.32 -3.97 27.72
CA THR A 247 -32.27 -3.68 28.80
C THR A 247 -33.23 -4.82 29.12
N HIS A 248 -33.22 -5.92 28.36
CA HIS A 248 -34.04 -7.10 28.60
C HIS A 248 -33.25 -8.32 29.12
N ARG A 249 -31.99 -8.13 29.56
CA ARG A 249 -31.11 -9.17 30.09
C ARG A 249 -30.71 -8.99 31.57
N LEU A 250 -31.40 -8.10 32.30
CA LEU A 250 -31.31 -7.97 33.76
C LEU A 250 -32.67 -8.34 34.36
#